data_AF-A0A923MTA2-F1
#
_entry.id   AF-A0A923MTA2-F1
#
_cell.length_a   1.000
_cell.length_b   1.000
_cell.length_c   1.000
_cell.angle_alpha   90.00
_cell.angle_beta   90.00
_cell.angle_gamma   90.00
#
_symmetry.space_group_name_H-M   'P 1'
#
loop_
_entity.id
_entity.type
_entity.pdbx_description
1 polymer ?
#
loop_
_entity_poly.entity_id
_entity_poly.type
_entity_poly.pdbx_seq_one_letter_code
_entity_poly.pdbx_strand_id
1 'polypeptide(L)'
;MNSPREQTERALGEKIEPLAEQQLPGLVPSSTAEVVYFQDDGRLSLYDQFDRLTEHIAPPLAKHGGVTTTKHTLRVPDGQLFHAIKYRGDVEGWRRQIAEGAKKLGVILGSIQNGSTFILSDGRAFVLSDCKHGTV
;
A
#
# COMPACT_ATOMS: atom_id res chain seq x y z
N MET A 1 -22.68 30.30 -5.22
CA MET A 1 -23.14 28.94 -4.85
C MET A 1 -21.90 28.05 -4.84
N ASN A 2 -21.57 27.43 -3.70
CA ASN A 2 -20.39 26.57 -3.61
C ASN A 2 -20.70 25.22 -4.23
N SER A 3 -19.78 24.69 -5.03
CA SER A 3 -19.94 23.41 -5.68
C SER A 3 -20.11 22.29 -4.63
N PRO A 4 -20.79 21.18 -4.98
CA PRO A 4 -20.91 20.01 -4.09
C PRO A 4 -19.54 19.50 -3.59
N ARG A 5 -18.49 19.67 -4.40
CA ARG A 5 -17.11 19.32 -4.05
C ARG A 5 -16.59 20.17 -2.88
N GLU A 6 -16.72 21.49 -2.95
CA GLU A 6 -16.26 22.39 -1.88
C GLU A 6 -17.00 22.17 -0.56
N GLN A 7 -18.27 21.77 -0.62
CA GLN A 7 -19.04 21.40 0.58
C GLN A 7 -18.51 20.10 1.21
N THR A 8 -18.10 19.15 0.37
CA THR A 8 -17.54 17.86 0.82
C THR A 8 -16.13 18.04 1.39
N GLU A 9 -15.28 18.84 0.74
CA GLU A 9 -13.92 19.16 1.20
C GLU A 9 -13.93 19.88 2.56
N ARG A 10 -14.89 20.80 2.77
CA ARG A 10 -15.08 21.47 4.06
C ARG A 10 -15.57 20.53 5.16
N ALA A 11 -16.42 19.56 4.83
CA ALA A 11 -16.92 18.59 5.80
C ALA A 11 -15.83 17.58 6.23
N LEU A 12 -14.91 17.23 5.31
CA LEU A 12 -13.82 16.30 5.55
C LEU A 12 -12.58 16.99 6.17
N GLY A 13 -12.42 18.30 5.96
CA GLY A 13 -11.22 19.05 6.35
C GLY A 13 -10.01 18.80 5.44
N GLU A 14 -10.21 18.11 4.32
CA GLU A 14 -9.18 17.76 3.35
C GLU A 14 -9.64 18.16 1.93
N LYS A 15 -8.70 18.66 1.11
CA LYS A 15 -8.95 18.86 -0.32
C LYS A 15 -9.05 17.51 -1.01
N ILE A 16 -10.07 17.33 -1.85
CA ILE A 16 -10.20 16.15 -2.68
C ILE A 16 -9.29 16.42 -3.89
N GLU A 17 -8.17 15.74 -4.02
CA GLU A 17 -7.30 15.92 -5.19
C GLU A 17 -7.95 15.31 -6.45
N PRO A 18 -7.83 15.95 -7.64
CA PRO A 18 -8.23 15.36 -8.91
C PRO A 18 -7.58 13.98 -9.12
N LEU A 19 -8.28 13.02 -9.74
CA LEU A 19 -7.74 11.67 -10.00
C LEU A 19 -6.37 11.65 -10.72
N ALA A 20 -6.10 12.67 -11.55
CA ALA A 20 -4.84 12.81 -12.28
C ALA A 20 -3.65 13.25 -11.40
N GLU A 21 -3.91 13.72 -10.19
CA GLU A 21 -2.92 14.22 -9.23
C GLU A 21 -2.75 13.29 -8.01
N GLN A 22 -3.45 12.14 -7.97
CA GLN A 22 -3.24 11.17 -6.89
C GLN A 22 -1.80 10.65 -6.93
N GLN A 23 -0.98 11.20 -6.02
CA GLN A 23 0.39 10.79 -5.83
C GLN A 23 0.46 9.32 -5.47
N LEU A 24 1.48 8.63 -5.98
CA LEU A 24 1.72 7.22 -5.69
C LEU A 24 1.76 6.98 -4.16
N PRO A 25 0.95 6.06 -3.61
CA PRO A 25 0.92 5.83 -2.16
C PRO A 25 2.31 5.54 -1.56
N GLY A 26 2.67 6.24 -0.50
CA GLY A 26 3.98 6.11 0.13
C GLY A 26 5.09 7.00 -0.47
N LEU A 27 4.78 7.80 -1.50
CA LEU A 27 5.70 8.82 -2.01
C LEU A 27 5.95 9.93 -0.98
N VAL A 28 4.87 10.37 -0.31
CA VAL A 28 4.92 11.30 0.82
C VAL A 28 4.63 10.53 2.10
N PRO A 29 5.54 10.52 3.09
CA PRO A 29 5.30 9.85 4.36
C PRO A 29 4.13 10.52 5.10
N SER A 30 3.27 9.70 5.71
CA SER A 30 2.18 10.15 6.55
C SER A 30 2.49 9.82 8.01
N SER A 31 2.15 10.73 8.93
CA SER A 31 2.32 10.50 10.37
C SER A 31 1.27 9.55 10.96
N THR A 32 0.18 9.28 10.23
CA THR A 32 -0.98 8.52 10.74
C THR A 32 -1.16 7.17 10.08
N ALA A 33 -0.43 6.88 9.00
CA ALA A 33 -0.55 5.64 8.26
C ALA A 33 0.74 5.31 7.51
N GLU A 34 0.98 4.02 7.35
CA GLU A 34 2.06 3.50 6.51
C GLU A 34 1.50 2.81 5.27
N VAL A 35 2.31 2.78 4.22
CA VAL A 35 2.01 2.12 2.96
C VAL A 35 3.08 1.08 2.69
N VAL A 36 2.65 -0.12 2.33
CA VAL A 36 3.52 -1.17 1.80
C VAL A 36 2.85 -1.75 0.56
N TYR A 37 3.66 -2.32 -0.31
CA TYR A 37 3.24 -2.97 -1.54
C TYR A 37 3.46 -4.46 -1.39
N PHE A 38 2.49 -5.29 -1.76
CA PHE A 38 2.69 -6.75 -1.83
C PHE A 38 2.67 -7.21 -3.28
N GLN A 39 3.52 -8.20 -3.59
CA GLN A 39 3.62 -8.76 -4.92
C GLN A 39 2.34 -9.52 -5.29
N ASP A 40 1.81 -9.24 -6.48
CA ASP A 40 0.81 -10.08 -7.13
C ASP A 40 1.48 -11.38 -7.64
N ASP A 41 1.05 -12.52 -7.11
CA ASP A 41 1.57 -13.83 -7.50
C ASP A 41 0.74 -14.50 -8.61
N GLY A 42 -0.38 -13.90 -9.02
CA GLY A 42 -1.29 -14.38 -10.04
C GLY A 42 -2.03 -15.68 -9.67
N ARG A 43 -1.95 -16.14 -8.42
CA ARG A 43 -2.56 -17.41 -7.98
C ARG A 43 -3.95 -17.22 -7.38
N LEU A 44 -4.21 -16.04 -6.82
CA LEU A 44 -5.44 -15.69 -6.12
C LEU A 44 -5.99 -14.37 -6.64
N SER A 45 -7.25 -14.08 -6.32
CA SER A 45 -7.76 -12.73 -6.51
C SER A 45 -7.03 -11.75 -5.57
N LEU A 46 -7.02 -10.47 -5.93
CA LEU A 46 -6.41 -9.41 -5.11
C LEU A 46 -6.91 -9.46 -3.66
N TYR A 47 -8.22 -9.61 -3.48
CA TYR A 47 -8.85 -9.61 -2.16
C TYR A 47 -8.49 -10.87 -1.37
N ASP A 48 -8.52 -12.05 -2.00
CA ASP A 48 -8.13 -13.30 -1.31
C ASP A 48 -6.65 -13.28 -0.89
N GLN A 49 -5.77 -12.74 -1.73
CA GLN A 49 -4.35 -12.62 -1.41
C GLN A 49 -4.12 -11.61 -0.28
N PHE A 50 -4.85 -10.49 -0.30
CA PHE A 50 -4.83 -9.48 0.77
C PHE A 50 -5.31 -10.03 2.11
N ASP A 51 -6.44 -10.73 2.13
CA ASP A 51 -7.00 -11.32 3.34
C ASP A 51 -6.03 -12.34 3.92
N ARG A 52 -5.46 -13.21 3.06
CA ARG A 52 -4.40 -14.12 3.49
C ARG A 52 -3.20 -13.36 4.06
N LEU A 53 -2.70 -12.34 3.38
CA LEU A 53 -1.54 -11.59 3.85
C LEU A 53 -1.76 -10.97 5.24
N THR A 54 -2.96 -10.46 5.50
CA THR A 54 -3.26 -9.70 6.72
C THR A 54 -3.77 -10.57 7.87
N GLU A 55 -4.37 -11.72 7.58
CA GLU A 55 -4.98 -12.61 8.58
C GLU A 55 -4.20 -13.91 8.82
N HIS A 56 -3.12 -14.19 8.06
CA HIS A 56 -2.37 -15.45 8.19
C HIS A 56 -1.74 -15.68 9.57
N ILE A 57 -1.42 -14.62 10.31
CA ILE A 57 -0.82 -14.73 11.64
C ILE A 57 -1.92 -14.67 12.70
N ALA A 58 -2.02 -15.74 13.49
CA ALA A 58 -2.93 -15.87 14.61
C ALA A 58 -2.16 -16.23 15.90
N PRO A 59 -2.45 -15.58 17.04
CA PRO A 59 -3.37 -14.44 17.19
C PRO A 59 -2.86 -13.17 16.48
N PRO A 60 -3.75 -12.20 16.14
CA PRO A 60 -3.34 -10.96 15.49
C PRO A 60 -2.28 -10.20 16.30
N LEU A 61 -1.23 -9.74 15.61
CA LEU A 61 -0.18 -8.92 16.22
C LEU A 61 -0.61 -7.47 16.40
N ALA A 62 -1.40 -6.94 15.46
CA ALA A 62 -2.00 -5.62 15.55
C ALA A 62 -3.17 -5.63 16.54
N LYS A 63 -3.16 -4.71 17.51
CA LYS A 63 -4.18 -4.63 18.57
C LYS A 63 -5.34 -3.70 18.25
N HIS A 64 -5.11 -2.71 17.39
CA HIS A 64 -6.11 -1.72 17.00
C HIS A 64 -5.80 -1.08 15.63
N GLY A 65 -6.77 -0.37 15.08
CA GLY A 65 -6.64 0.31 13.79
C GLY A 65 -7.17 -0.54 12.64
N GLY A 66 -6.58 -0.39 11.45
CA GLY A 66 -7.04 -1.12 10.28
C GLY A 66 -6.06 -1.06 9.12
N VAL A 67 -6.19 -2.06 8.25
CA VAL A 67 -5.46 -2.20 6.99
C VAL A 67 -6.45 -2.24 5.84
N THR A 68 -6.14 -1.60 4.74
CA THR A 68 -7.00 -1.50 3.56
C THR A 68 -6.18 -1.65 2.29
N THR A 69 -6.71 -2.37 1.30
CA THR A 69 -6.19 -2.31 -0.07
C THR A 69 -6.50 -0.97 -0.70
N THR A 70 -5.60 -0.54 -1.58
CA THR A 70 -5.86 0.59 -2.47
C THR A 70 -5.96 0.08 -3.91
N LYS A 71 -6.50 0.91 -4.80
CA LYS A 71 -6.50 0.58 -6.23
C LYS A 71 -5.13 0.75 -6.88
N HIS A 72 -4.13 1.29 -6.18
CA HIS A 72 -2.86 1.63 -6.79
C HIS A 72 -1.98 0.41 -6.97
N THR A 73 -1.37 0.36 -8.16
CA THR A 73 -0.42 -0.68 -8.54
C THR A 73 0.91 -0.07 -8.91
N LEU A 74 1.96 -0.87 -8.74
CA LEU A 74 3.30 -0.57 -9.18
C LEU A 74 3.88 -1.78 -9.90
N ARG A 75 4.33 -1.59 -11.14
CA ARG A 75 4.99 -2.60 -11.94
C ARG A 75 6.45 -2.23 -12.11
N VAL A 76 7.32 -3.08 -11.59
CA VAL A 76 8.78 -2.90 -11.68
C VAL A 76 9.31 -3.32 -13.07
N PRO A 77 10.52 -2.90 -13.47
CA PRO A 77 11.11 -3.21 -14.77
C PRO A 77 11.17 -4.69 -15.14
N ASP A 78 11.31 -5.60 -14.17
CA ASP A 78 11.32 -7.05 -14.41
C ASP A 78 9.92 -7.64 -14.71
N GLY A 79 8.89 -6.80 -14.70
CA GLY A 79 7.52 -7.16 -15.03
C GLY A 79 6.67 -7.61 -13.85
N GLN A 80 7.22 -7.73 -12.63
CA GLN A 80 6.44 -8.05 -11.43
C GLN A 80 5.48 -6.91 -11.08
N LEU A 81 4.28 -7.29 -10.67
CA LEU A 81 3.20 -6.37 -10.27
C LEU A 81 3.06 -6.36 -8.76
N PHE A 82 2.81 -5.19 -8.20
CA PHE A 82 2.62 -4.99 -6.78
C PHE A 82 1.38 -4.14 -6.49
N HIS A 83 0.67 -4.46 -5.41
CA HIS A 83 -0.53 -3.77 -4.96
C HIS A 83 -0.28 -3.02 -3.66
N ALA A 84 -0.66 -1.74 -3.62
CA ALA A 84 -0.50 -0.92 -2.43
C ALA A 84 -1.57 -1.22 -1.37
N ILE A 85 -1.13 -1.41 -0.14
CA ILE A 85 -1.97 -1.47 1.06
C ILE A 85 -1.56 -0.36 2.02
N LYS A 86 -2.56 0.19 2.71
CA LYS A 86 -2.39 1.25 3.71
C LYS A 86 -2.85 0.72 5.05
N TYR A 87 -2.10 0.96 6.11
CA TYR A 87 -2.49 0.61 7.47
C TYR A 87 -2.25 1.75 8.45
N ARG A 88 -3.10 1.82 9.48
CA ARG A 88 -3.13 2.89 10.49
C ARG A 88 -3.48 2.35 11.88
N GLY A 89 -3.24 3.15 12.92
CA GLY A 89 -3.50 2.77 14.30
C GLY A 89 -2.29 2.08 14.92
N ASP A 90 -2.35 0.76 15.13
CA ASP A 90 -1.19 -0.02 15.61
C ASP A 90 -0.24 -0.31 14.44
N VAL A 91 0.47 0.72 14.00
CA VAL A 91 1.35 0.66 12.82
C VAL A 91 2.43 -0.39 13.00
N GLU A 92 3.03 -0.51 14.19
CA GLU A 92 4.04 -1.53 14.47
C GLU A 92 3.44 -2.94 14.41
N GLY A 93 2.29 -3.15 15.04
CA GLY A 93 1.59 -4.43 15.00
C GLY A 93 1.22 -4.84 13.58
N TRP A 94 0.71 -3.90 12.77
CA TRP A 94 0.40 -4.14 11.35
C TRP A 94 1.64 -4.42 10.51
N ARG A 95 2.72 -3.65 10.70
CA ARG A 95 3.98 -3.87 9.99
C ARG A 95 4.51 -5.28 10.24
N ARG A 96 4.50 -5.73 11.50
CA ARG A 96 4.89 -7.08 11.88
C ARG A 96 3.94 -8.15 11.34
N GLN A 97 2.64 -7.95 11.46
CA GLN A 97 1.60 -8.85 10.93
C GLN A 97 1.83 -9.12 9.44
N ILE A 98 1.97 -8.05 8.65
CA ILE A 98 2.15 -8.11 7.20
C ILE A 98 3.50 -8.74 6.84
N ALA A 99 4.58 -8.35 7.51
CA ALA A 99 5.92 -8.90 7.26
C ALA A 99 6.01 -10.41 7.56
N GLU A 100 5.46 -10.84 8.70
CA GLU A 100 5.44 -12.26 9.07
C GLU A 100 4.51 -13.08 8.15
N GLY A 101 3.34 -12.54 7.80
CA GLY A 101 2.42 -13.14 6.83
C GLY A 101 3.07 -13.31 5.46
N ALA A 102 3.69 -12.25 4.92
CA ALA A 102 4.40 -12.28 3.65
C ALA A 102 5.51 -13.33 3.63
N LYS A 103 6.32 -13.39 4.69
CA LYS A 103 7.41 -14.37 4.82
C LYS A 103 6.89 -15.81 4.79
N LYS A 104 5.79 -16.11 5.49
CA LYS A 104 5.21 -17.47 5.49
C LYS A 104 4.54 -17.85 4.18
N LEU A 105 3.97 -16.87 3.49
CA LEU A 105 3.31 -17.06 2.19
C LEU A 105 4.30 -17.03 1.00
N GLY A 106 5.56 -16.65 1.23
CA GLY A 106 6.54 -16.46 0.17
C GLY A 106 6.23 -15.27 -0.73
N VAL A 107 5.54 -14.25 -0.22
CA VAL A 107 5.17 -13.03 -0.93
C VAL A 107 6.24 -11.97 -0.70
N ILE A 108 6.66 -11.30 -1.78
CA ILE A 108 7.61 -10.19 -1.69
C ILE A 108 6.86 -8.91 -1.34
N LEU A 109 7.32 -8.22 -0.31
CA LEU A 109 6.89 -6.86 0.02
C LEU A 109 7.82 -5.83 -0.62
N GLY A 110 7.29 -4.65 -0.91
CA GLY A 110 8.05 -3.49 -1.35
C GLY A 110 7.60 -2.21 -0.65
N SER A 111 8.50 -1.24 -0.53
CA SER A 111 8.19 0.09 0.02
C SER A 111 8.94 1.17 -0.76
N ILE A 112 8.35 2.36 -0.79
CA ILE A 112 9.00 3.54 -1.34
C ILE A 112 9.89 4.16 -0.27
N GLN A 113 11.15 4.40 -0.61
CA GLN A 113 12.16 5.01 0.23
C GLN A 113 12.67 6.28 -0.44
N ASN A 114 12.88 7.33 0.37
CA ASN A 114 13.41 8.63 -0.07
C ASN A 114 12.66 9.25 -1.27
N GLY A 115 11.37 8.93 -1.43
CA GLY A 115 10.49 9.45 -2.50
C GLY A 115 10.89 9.07 -3.93
N SER A 116 11.86 8.18 -4.13
CA SER A 116 12.46 7.94 -5.46
C SER A 116 12.86 6.51 -5.73
N THR A 117 12.97 5.67 -4.69
CA THR A 117 13.43 4.29 -4.81
C THR A 117 12.38 3.35 -4.27
N PHE A 118 12.03 2.31 -5.03
CA PHE A 118 11.20 1.21 -4.57
C PHE A 118 12.10 0.05 -4.14
N ILE A 119 12.08 -0.28 -2.84
CA ILE A 119 12.92 -1.33 -2.27
C ILE A 119 12.06 -2.54 -1.94
N LEU A 120 12.48 -3.70 -2.42
CA LEU A 120 11.88 -4.99 -2.15
C LEU A 120 12.50 -5.65 -0.92
N SER A 121 11.69 -6.44 -0.21
CA SER A 121 12.08 -7.22 0.97
C SER A 121 13.13 -8.31 0.69
N ASP A 122 13.37 -8.66 -0.58
CA ASP A 122 14.44 -9.57 -1.00
C ASP A 122 15.77 -8.85 -1.31
N GLY A 123 15.83 -7.53 -1.10
CA GLY A 123 17.02 -6.71 -1.28
C GLY A 123 17.16 -6.06 -2.66
N ARG A 124 16.26 -6.35 -3.61
CA ARG A 124 16.24 -5.65 -4.91
C ARG A 124 15.73 -4.22 -4.73
N ALA A 125 16.22 -3.32 -5.56
CA ALA A 125 15.81 -1.92 -5.56
C ALA A 125 15.64 -1.41 -6.99
N PHE A 126 14.63 -0.56 -7.18
CA PHE A 126 14.28 0.02 -8.48
C PHE A 126 14.10 1.52 -8.35
N VAL A 127 14.56 2.27 -9.35
CA VAL A 127 14.25 3.70 -9.43
C VAL A 127 12.76 3.82 -9.82
N LEU A 128 12.01 4.66 -9.10
CA LEU A 128 10.57 4.81 -9.34
C LEU A 128 10.25 5.33 -10.75
N SER A 129 11.15 6.11 -11.36
CA SER A 129 11.01 6.57 -12.75
C SER A 129 10.98 5.44 -13.77
N ASP A 130 11.58 4.29 -13.44
CA ASP A 130 11.63 3.11 -14.30
C ASP A 130 10.42 2.19 -14.08
N CYS A 131 9.65 2.45 -13.03
CA CYS A 131 8.44 1.70 -12.69
C CYS A 131 7.21 2.28 -13.40
N LYS A 132 6.26 1.40 -13.73
CA LYS A 132 4.95 1.81 -14.24
C LYS A 132 3.94 1.77 -13.11
N HIS A 133 3.28 2.88 -12.82
CA HIS A 133 2.20 2.93 -11.83
C HIS A 133 0.83 3.08 -12.51
N GLY A 134 -0.21 2.57 -11.87
CA GLY A 134 -1.58 2.64 -12.39
C GLY A 134 -2.61 2.32 -11.32
N THR A 135 -3.86 2.16 -11.74
CA THR A 135 -4.96 1.72 -10.87
C THR A 135 -5.68 0.50 -11.44
N VAL A 136 -6.12 -0.42 -10.57
CA VAL A 136 -7.00 -1.55 -10.91
C VAL A 136 -8.47 -1.16 -10.97
#